data_AF-A0A661AG16-F1
#
_entry.id   AF-A0A661AG16-F1
#
_cell.length_a   1.000
_cell.length_b   1.000
_cell.length_c   1.000
_cell.angle_alpha   90.00
_cell.angle_beta   90.00
_cell.angle_gamma   90.00
#
_symmetry.space_group_name_H-M   'P 1'
#
loop_
_entity.id
_entity.type
_entity.pdbx_description
1 polymer ?
#
loop_
_entity_poly.entity_id
_entity_poly.type
_entity_poly.pdbx_seq_one_letter_code
_entity_poly.pdbx_strand_id
1 'polypeptide(L)'
;MNLLLFLFIAVLGLCAYFWKRHKLSEEEKELIKEFSWLLQASIQDLPGMLRMIAEEIRERLGFKTVMIGLLDEKKRWLERIEAVGITGTSFEDLKRYRIPIQELEERMKEADKIGNVFMPDDDTIIVPIAGKEEILGVLEGTSPDGKVMSMGKRIRLLNLLLPLIAKAIENAKMVEEEKHTLEKVGVVYEVASMIGRIMRTDILLPQVVEAIRSRLNYLNVAILLPERGRLRIKVHAGYPDIDMKKAEKEIGPERGVTYMVYKTGEPMLVPDVRKEPLYVGNRSIGKSEIAVPIKSKGKVIGVLDVEKFG
;
A
#
# COMPACT_ATOMS: atom_id res chain seq x y z
N MET A 1 4.89 -20.80 -10.32
CA MET A 1 6.05 -21.42 -9.66
C MET A 1 6.08 -20.88 -8.24
N ASN A 2 5.91 -21.74 -7.22
CA ASN A 2 5.40 -21.38 -5.89
C ASN A 2 6.35 -20.48 -5.07
N LEU A 3 5.87 -19.29 -4.67
CA LEU A 3 6.51 -18.37 -3.72
C LEU A 3 6.82 -19.05 -2.37
N LEU A 4 5.97 -20.00 -1.96
CA LEU A 4 6.15 -20.89 -0.79
C LEU A 4 7.47 -21.68 -0.82
N LEU A 5 7.94 -22.10 -2.01
CA LEU A 5 9.17 -22.89 -2.14
C LEU A 5 10.43 -22.02 -1.97
N PHE A 6 10.37 -20.76 -2.41
CA PHE A 6 11.46 -19.79 -2.21
C PHE A 6 11.61 -19.36 -0.75
N LEU A 7 10.50 -19.14 -0.04
CA LEU A 7 10.50 -18.89 1.41
C LEU A 7 11.06 -20.08 2.20
N PHE A 8 10.70 -21.32 1.82
CA PHE A 8 11.20 -22.53 2.45
C PHE A 8 12.73 -22.68 2.33
N ILE A 9 13.29 -22.40 1.14
CA ILE A 9 14.74 -22.45 0.90
C ILE A 9 15.48 -21.32 1.64
N ALA A 10 14.91 -20.11 1.70
CA ALA A 10 15.53 -18.98 2.39
C ALA A 10 15.57 -19.16 3.92
N VAL A 11 14.50 -19.68 4.53
CA VAL A 11 14.43 -19.95 5.97
C VAL A 11 15.35 -21.11 6.36
N LEU A 12 15.37 -22.20 5.58
CA LEU A 12 16.33 -23.30 5.80
C LEU A 12 17.78 -22.86 5.60
N GLY A 13 18.05 -21.94 4.66
CA GLY A 13 19.37 -21.34 4.44
C GLY A 13 19.85 -20.51 5.63
N LEU A 14 18.97 -19.71 6.25
CA LEU A 14 19.26 -18.95 7.48
C LEU A 14 19.47 -19.88 8.69
N CYS A 15 18.64 -20.91 8.86
CA CYS A 15 18.80 -21.91 9.91
C CYS A 15 20.12 -22.70 9.75
N ALA A 16 20.48 -23.09 8.53
CA ALA A 16 21.74 -23.78 8.23
C ALA A 16 22.98 -22.90 8.46
N TYR A 17 22.89 -21.60 8.15
CA TYR A 17 23.95 -20.63 8.43
C TYR A 17 24.14 -20.40 9.94
N PHE A 18 23.06 -20.36 10.73
CA PHE A 18 23.11 -20.21 12.19
C PHE A 18 23.59 -21.49 12.91
N TRP A 19 23.12 -22.67 12.46
CA TRP A 19 23.50 -23.99 13.03
C TRP A 19 25.00 -24.27 12.97
N LYS A 20 25.68 -23.78 11.93
CA LYS A 20 27.11 -24.05 11.69
C LYS A 20 28.03 -23.21 12.59
N ARG A 21 27.52 -22.12 13.16
CA ARG A 21 28.33 -21.12 13.87
C ARG A 21 28.20 -21.19 15.40
N HIS A 22 27.15 -21.80 15.95
CA HIS A 22 26.88 -21.82 17.40
C HIS A 22 26.59 -23.25 17.90
N LYS A 23 27.22 -23.68 19.00
CA LYS A 23 26.90 -24.94 19.71
C LYS A 23 25.55 -24.80 20.43
N LEU A 24 24.46 -24.98 19.68
CA LEU A 24 23.10 -24.93 20.21
C LEU A 24 22.74 -26.22 20.97
N SER A 25 22.05 -26.10 22.10
CA SER A 25 21.45 -27.24 22.82
C SER A 25 20.23 -27.79 22.06
N GLU A 26 19.77 -29.00 22.41
CA GLU A 26 18.55 -29.56 21.78
C GLU A 26 17.31 -28.72 22.06
N GLU A 27 17.17 -28.18 23.28
CA GLU A 27 16.10 -27.22 23.65
C GLU A 27 16.07 -26.01 22.71
N GLU A 28 17.23 -25.43 22.38
CA GLU A 28 17.33 -24.27 21.49
C GLU A 28 16.94 -24.60 20.05
N LYS A 29 17.29 -25.81 19.59
CA LYS A 29 16.94 -26.28 18.24
C LYS A 29 15.45 -26.54 18.11
N GLU A 30 14.83 -27.09 19.14
CA GLU A 30 13.39 -27.37 19.18
C GLU A 30 12.57 -26.06 19.18
N LEU A 31 12.98 -25.10 20.01
CA LEU A 31 12.39 -23.76 20.04
C LEU A 31 12.44 -23.08 18.66
N ILE A 32 13.59 -23.13 17.98
CA ILE A 32 13.75 -22.55 16.63
C ILE A 32 12.82 -23.25 15.63
N LYS A 33 12.68 -24.57 15.69
CA LYS A 33 11.81 -25.33 14.77
C LYS A 33 10.34 -24.96 14.94
N GLU A 34 9.84 -24.88 16.17
CA GLU A 34 8.45 -24.52 16.46
C GLU A 34 8.15 -23.10 16.01
N PHE A 35 8.99 -22.12 16.36
CA PHE A 35 8.82 -20.74 15.91
C PHE A 35 8.92 -20.64 14.38
N SER A 36 9.84 -21.36 13.75
CA SER A 36 9.93 -21.39 12.29
C SER A 36 8.64 -21.91 11.64
N TRP A 37 7.91 -22.83 12.26
CA TRP A 37 6.64 -23.32 11.75
C TRP A 37 5.52 -22.29 11.91
N LEU A 38 5.43 -21.65 13.08
CA LEU A 38 4.47 -20.56 13.35
C LEU A 38 4.59 -19.41 12.34
N LEU A 39 5.82 -19.03 12.01
CA LEU A 39 6.12 -17.99 11.04
C LEU A 39 5.75 -18.37 9.59
N GLN A 40 5.69 -19.66 9.28
CA GLN A 40 5.29 -20.17 7.96
C GLN A 40 3.77 -20.26 7.81
N ALA A 41 3.04 -20.55 8.89
CA ALA A 41 1.59 -20.73 8.86
C ALA A 41 0.81 -19.40 8.70
N SER A 42 1.39 -18.28 9.14
CA SER A 42 0.65 -17.01 9.34
C SER A 42 1.08 -15.85 8.41
N ILE A 43 1.69 -16.13 7.25
CA ILE A 43 2.19 -15.10 6.29
C ILE A 43 1.09 -14.12 5.82
N GLN A 44 -0.19 -14.50 5.92
CA GLN A 44 -1.32 -13.72 5.41
C GLN A 44 -1.94 -12.78 6.45
N ASP A 45 -1.61 -12.91 7.73
CA ASP A 45 -2.17 -12.14 8.85
C ASP A 45 -1.05 -11.76 9.82
N LEU A 46 -0.42 -10.60 9.58
CA LEU A 46 0.70 -10.12 10.38
C LEU A 46 0.31 -9.92 11.86
N PRO A 47 -0.82 -9.27 12.22
CA PRO A 47 -1.30 -9.22 13.60
C PRO A 47 -1.49 -10.61 14.23
N GLY A 48 -2.15 -11.54 13.55
CA GLY A 48 -2.35 -12.91 14.05
C GLY A 48 -1.02 -13.64 14.31
N MET A 49 -0.05 -13.53 13.40
CA MET A 49 1.29 -14.09 13.56
C MET A 49 2.01 -13.51 14.78
N LEU A 50 2.01 -12.17 14.91
CA LEU A 50 2.69 -11.48 16.01
C LEU A 50 2.06 -11.82 17.36
N ARG A 51 0.74 -12.04 17.42
CA ARG A 51 0.05 -12.51 18.62
C ARG A 51 0.56 -13.88 19.06
N MET A 52 0.61 -14.86 18.15
CA MET A 52 1.10 -16.21 18.47
C MET A 52 2.56 -16.19 18.95
N ILE A 53 3.42 -15.38 18.31
CA ILE A 53 4.81 -15.17 18.74
C ILE A 53 4.85 -14.59 20.16
N ALA A 54 4.03 -13.58 20.42
CA ALA A 54 3.99 -12.93 21.73
C ALA A 54 3.50 -13.89 22.82
N GLU A 55 2.51 -14.74 22.54
CA GLU A 55 2.03 -15.79 23.44
C GLU A 55 3.14 -16.80 23.77
N GLU A 56 3.81 -17.33 22.76
CA GLU A 56 4.90 -18.30 22.97
C GLU A 56 6.10 -17.70 23.71
N ILE A 57 6.46 -16.45 23.39
CA ILE A 57 7.51 -15.73 24.13
C ILE A 57 7.09 -15.56 25.58
N ARG A 58 5.84 -15.16 25.84
CA ARG A 58 5.33 -14.96 27.19
C ARG A 58 5.40 -16.26 27.99
N GLU A 59 4.86 -17.35 27.45
CA GLU A 59 4.77 -18.63 28.15
C GLU A 59 6.14 -19.27 28.38
N ARG A 60 6.97 -19.37 27.34
CA ARG A 60 8.24 -20.10 27.42
C ARG A 60 9.35 -19.33 28.08
N LEU A 61 9.39 -18.02 27.87
CA LEU A 61 10.41 -17.20 28.49
C LEU A 61 9.96 -16.73 29.87
N GLY A 62 8.67 -16.85 30.23
CA GLY A 62 8.15 -16.53 31.56
C GLY A 62 7.97 -15.04 31.79
N PHE A 63 7.56 -14.31 30.76
CA PHE A 63 7.16 -12.91 30.91
C PHE A 63 5.72 -12.83 31.42
N LYS A 64 5.40 -11.81 32.22
CA LYS A 64 4.01 -11.57 32.61
C LYS A 64 3.20 -11.00 31.46
N THR A 65 3.78 -10.03 30.76
CA THR A 65 3.21 -9.42 29.55
C THR A 65 4.25 -9.35 28.45
N VAL A 66 3.78 -9.45 27.19
CA VAL A 66 4.60 -9.21 26.01
C VAL A 66 3.80 -8.33 25.05
N MET A 67 4.44 -7.28 24.55
CA MET A 67 3.88 -6.35 23.58
C MET A 67 4.82 -6.24 22.39
N ILE A 68 4.27 -6.28 21.19
CA ILE A 68 5.02 -6.08 19.94
C ILE A 68 4.48 -4.85 19.24
N GLY A 69 5.37 -3.89 19.01
CA GLY A 69 5.10 -2.70 18.20
C GLY A 69 5.97 -2.66 16.96
N LEU A 70 5.44 -2.10 15.87
CA LEU A 70 6.17 -1.88 14.63
C LEU A 70 6.34 -0.37 14.39
N LEU A 71 7.46 0.01 13.79
CA LEU A 71 7.67 1.38 13.36
C LEU A 71 6.90 1.62 12.05
N ASP A 72 6.18 2.76 12.00
CA ASP A 72 5.49 3.26 10.80
C ASP A 72 6.51 3.53 9.68
N GLU A 73 6.12 3.35 8.41
CA GLU A 73 6.90 3.58 7.19
C GLU A 73 7.54 4.99 7.12
N LYS A 74 6.95 6.00 7.77
CA LYS A 74 7.55 7.35 7.88
C LYS A 74 8.46 7.54 9.10
N LYS A 75 8.68 6.49 9.91
CA LYS A 75 9.54 6.41 11.11
C LYS A 75 9.24 7.41 12.23
N ARG A 76 8.01 7.91 12.32
CA ARG A 76 7.68 8.99 13.28
C ARG A 76 7.13 8.50 14.61
N TRP A 77 6.54 7.31 14.65
CA TRP A 77 5.97 6.72 15.85
C TRP A 77 6.00 5.19 15.79
N LEU A 78 5.97 4.58 16.97
CA LEU A 78 5.74 3.16 17.17
C LEU A 78 4.23 2.91 17.22
N GLU A 79 3.76 1.98 16.39
CA GLU A 79 2.41 1.46 16.42
C GLU A 79 2.38 0.12 17.16
N ARG A 80 1.55 0.02 18.20
CA ARG A 80 1.36 -1.23 18.95
C ARG A 80 0.49 -2.17 18.13
N ILE A 81 1.06 -3.29 17.69
CA ILE A 81 0.34 -4.23 16.82
C ILE A 81 -0.38 -5.28 17.66
N GLU A 82 0.33 -5.89 18.61
CA GLU A 82 -0.21 -6.94 19.49
C GLU A 82 0.33 -6.85 20.92
N ALA A 83 -0.47 -7.32 21.87
CA ALA A 83 -0.03 -7.51 23.24
C ALA A 83 -0.78 -8.65 23.94
N VAL A 84 -0.08 -9.37 24.80
CA VAL A 84 -0.56 -10.54 25.51
C VAL A 84 -0.28 -10.43 27.00
N GLY A 85 -1.16 -10.98 27.83
CA GLY A 85 -1.03 -10.94 29.29
C GLY A 85 -1.41 -9.60 29.94
N ILE A 86 -1.91 -8.62 29.17
CA ILE A 86 -2.38 -7.34 29.72
C ILE A 86 -3.68 -7.56 30.50
N THR A 87 -3.70 -7.11 31.76
CA THR A 87 -4.89 -7.17 32.63
C THR A 87 -5.23 -5.77 33.13
N GLY A 88 -6.49 -5.34 33.02
CA GLY A 88 -7.00 -4.10 33.62
C GLY A 88 -7.06 -2.87 32.69
N THR A 89 -6.36 -2.87 31.56
CA THR A 89 -6.49 -1.87 30.49
C THR A 89 -6.79 -2.60 29.18
N SER A 90 -7.75 -2.10 28.39
CA SER A 90 -8.02 -2.68 27.07
C SER A 90 -6.83 -2.42 26.15
N PHE A 91 -6.49 -3.42 25.34
CA PHE A 91 -5.45 -3.26 24.33
C PHE A 91 -5.83 -2.18 23.29
N GLU A 92 -7.13 -2.02 23.00
CA GLU A 92 -7.65 -0.94 22.16
C GLU A 92 -7.35 0.44 22.74
N ASP A 93 -7.36 0.62 24.06
CA ASP A 93 -6.97 1.88 24.69
C ASP A 93 -5.47 2.14 24.53
N LEU A 94 -4.66 1.09 24.67
CA LEU A 94 -3.22 1.17 24.46
C LEU A 94 -2.86 1.46 23.00
N LYS A 95 -3.62 0.96 22.03
CA LYS A 95 -3.46 1.24 20.59
C LYS A 95 -3.74 2.71 20.23
N ARG A 96 -4.58 3.41 20.99
CA ARG A 96 -4.89 4.82 20.74
C ARG A 96 -3.70 5.75 21.02
N TYR A 97 -2.78 5.32 21.87
CA TYR A 97 -1.58 6.08 22.19
C TYR A 97 -0.44 5.74 21.23
N ARG A 98 -0.06 6.69 20.37
CA ARG A 98 1.12 6.59 19.51
C ARG A 98 2.34 7.06 20.28
N ILE A 99 3.36 6.22 20.35
CA ILE A 99 4.63 6.55 21.03
C ILE A 99 5.56 7.20 20.00
N PRO A 100 5.97 8.47 20.15
CA PRO A 100 6.98 9.09 19.30
C PRO A 100 8.30 8.31 19.36
N ILE A 101 9.04 8.26 18.26
CA ILE A 101 10.31 7.51 18.24
C ILE A 101 11.34 8.07 19.24
N GLN A 102 11.30 9.38 19.50
CA GLN A 102 12.18 10.02 20.49
C GLN A 102 11.94 9.47 21.90
N GLU A 103 10.68 9.23 22.28
CA GLU A 103 10.34 8.64 23.58
C GLU A 103 10.85 7.20 23.69
N LEU A 104 10.81 6.44 22.58
CA LEU A 104 11.37 5.11 22.52
C LEU A 104 12.91 5.13 22.62
N GLU A 105 13.58 6.05 21.92
CA GLU A 105 15.03 6.25 21.99
C GLU A 105 15.49 6.63 23.41
N GLU A 106 14.71 7.44 24.12
CA GLU A 106 14.96 7.79 25.53
C GLU A 106 14.84 6.58 26.48
N ARG A 107 14.09 5.54 26.11
CA ARG A 107 14.00 4.27 26.87
C ARG A 107 15.04 3.24 26.44
N MET A 108 15.74 3.48 25.33
CA MET A 108 16.76 2.59 24.76
C MET A 108 18.16 3.21 24.84
N LYS A 109 18.56 3.64 26.04
CA LYS A 109 19.88 4.25 26.26
C LYS A 109 20.98 3.19 26.34
N GLU A 110 22.19 3.53 25.87
CA GLU A 110 23.33 2.60 25.89
C GLU A 110 23.72 2.17 27.32
N ALA A 111 23.43 3.00 28.33
CA ALA A 111 23.65 2.67 29.74
C ALA A 111 22.79 1.48 30.23
N ASP A 112 21.62 1.28 29.62
CA ASP A 112 20.64 0.28 30.01
C ASP A 112 20.76 -1.00 29.16
N LYS A 113 21.79 -1.07 28.30
CA LYS A 113 21.93 -2.10 27.28
C LYS A 113 22.69 -3.32 27.80
N ILE A 114 22.10 -4.51 27.59
CA ILE A 114 22.70 -5.81 27.90
C ILE A 114 22.70 -6.66 26.63
N GLY A 115 23.83 -6.69 25.93
CA GLY A 115 23.90 -7.31 24.59
C GLY A 115 23.06 -6.51 23.59
N ASN A 116 21.95 -7.09 23.12
CA ASN A 116 21.03 -6.47 22.16
C ASN A 116 19.69 -6.04 22.79
N VAL A 117 19.53 -6.17 24.11
CA VAL A 117 18.30 -5.76 24.81
C VAL A 117 18.58 -4.53 25.68
N PHE A 118 17.53 -3.79 26.02
CA PHE A 118 17.56 -2.64 26.91
C PHE A 118 16.68 -2.91 28.12
N MET A 119 17.16 -2.56 29.31
CA MET A 119 16.46 -2.72 30.57
C MET A 119 16.37 -1.35 31.28
N PRO A 120 15.39 -0.52 30.93
CA PRO A 120 15.25 0.82 31.50
C PRO A 120 14.89 0.79 32.99
N ASP A 121 14.37 -0.33 33.48
CA ASP A 121 14.03 -0.59 34.88
C ASP A 121 14.10 -2.11 35.16
N ASP A 122 13.90 -2.50 36.43
CA ASP A 122 14.01 -3.89 36.89
C ASP A 122 12.90 -4.81 36.34
N ASP A 123 11.80 -4.24 35.85
CA ASP A 123 10.60 -4.98 35.45
C ASP A 123 10.43 -5.07 33.93
N THR A 124 11.17 -4.26 33.16
CA THR A 124 10.95 -4.09 31.71
C THR A 124 12.16 -4.50 30.90
N ILE A 125 11.93 -5.27 29.85
CA ILE A 125 12.91 -5.53 28.79
C ILE A 125 12.37 -4.99 27.48
N ILE A 126 13.15 -4.16 26.82
CA ILE A 126 12.89 -3.67 25.46
C ILE A 126 13.88 -4.35 24.52
N VAL A 127 13.36 -4.95 23.47
CA VAL A 127 14.12 -5.74 22.51
C VAL A 127 13.87 -5.19 21.11
N PRO A 128 14.87 -4.58 20.46
CA PRO A 128 14.72 -4.11 19.10
C PRO A 128 14.59 -5.27 18.12
N ILE A 129 13.60 -5.19 17.24
CA ILE A 129 13.44 -6.12 16.13
C ILE A 129 14.15 -5.50 14.93
N ALA A 130 15.43 -5.80 14.77
CA ALA A 130 16.26 -5.27 13.69
C ALA A 130 16.09 -6.10 12.41
N GLY A 131 15.73 -5.41 11.31
CA GLY A 131 15.85 -5.93 9.95
C GLY A 131 17.27 -5.75 9.42
N LYS A 132 17.46 -5.95 8.12
CA LYS A 132 18.79 -5.82 7.49
C LYS A 132 19.40 -4.41 7.57
N GLU A 133 18.57 -3.38 7.40
CA GLU A 133 19.03 -2.00 7.24
C GLU A 133 18.48 -1.05 8.31
N GLU A 134 17.49 -1.49 9.09
CA GLU A 134 16.77 -0.64 10.04
C GLU A 134 16.11 -1.44 11.16
N ILE A 135 15.68 -0.73 12.21
CA ILE A 135 14.79 -1.29 13.22
C ILE A 135 13.38 -1.33 12.61
N LEU A 136 12.75 -2.50 12.63
CA LEU A 136 11.39 -2.71 12.12
C LEU A 136 10.34 -2.45 13.20
N GLY A 137 10.73 -2.60 14.47
CA GLY A 137 9.85 -2.51 15.62
C GLY A 137 10.56 -2.86 16.93
N VAL A 138 9.78 -3.01 17.99
CA VAL A 138 10.26 -3.42 19.31
C VAL A 138 9.34 -4.46 19.93
N LEU A 139 9.93 -5.36 20.70
CA LEU A 139 9.23 -6.22 21.63
C LEU A 139 9.51 -5.71 23.05
N GLU A 140 8.45 -5.41 23.79
CA GLU A 140 8.52 -5.07 25.21
C GLU A 140 7.98 -6.24 26.04
N GLY A 141 8.73 -6.69 27.03
CA GLY A 141 8.30 -7.71 27.99
C GLY A 141 8.38 -7.19 29.41
N THR A 142 7.35 -7.47 30.23
CA THR A 142 7.35 -7.07 31.65
C THR A 142 7.39 -8.24 32.62
N SER A 143 7.84 -7.96 33.83
CA SER A 143 7.94 -8.87 34.98
C SER A 143 8.51 -10.23 34.62
N PRO A 144 9.78 -10.29 34.18
CA PRO A 144 10.43 -11.56 33.92
C PRO A 144 10.56 -12.36 35.22
N ASP A 145 9.76 -13.43 35.39
CA ASP A 145 9.83 -14.25 36.60
C ASP A 145 11.16 -15.01 36.64
N GLY A 146 12.11 -14.52 37.45
CA GLY A 146 13.44 -15.10 37.63
C GLY A 146 13.43 -16.54 38.15
N LYS A 147 12.30 -17.04 38.67
CA LYS A 147 12.13 -18.45 39.05
C LYS A 147 11.94 -19.37 37.86
N VAL A 148 11.37 -18.86 36.76
CA VAL A 148 11.12 -19.63 35.53
C VAL A 148 12.41 -19.73 34.71
N MET A 149 13.10 -18.61 34.52
CA MET A 149 14.29 -18.56 33.68
C MET A 149 15.20 -17.40 34.06
N SER A 150 16.52 -17.66 34.14
CA SER A 150 17.52 -16.63 34.36
C SER A 150 17.53 -15.61 33.21
N MET A 151 17.84 -14.35 33.55
CA MET A 151 17.89 -13.26 32.56
C MET A 151 18.85 -13.57 31.41
N GLY A 152 20.02 -14.14 31.71
CA GLY A 152 21.00 -14.52 30.69
C GLY A 152 20.48 -15.59 29.71
N LYS A 153 19.75 -16.61 30.18
CA LYS A 153 19.12 -17.62 29.31
C LYS A 153 18.02 -16.96 28.46
N ARG A 154 17.25 -16.04 29.05
CA ARG A 154 16.17 -15.30 28.39
C ARG A 154 16.67 -14.46 27.22
N ILE A 155 17.69 -13.63 27.46
CA ILE A 155 18.34 -12.79 26.44
C ILE A 155 18.94 -13.66 25.33
N ARG A 156 19.56 -14.79 25.69
CA ARG A 156 20.10 -15.74 24.71
C ARG A 156 19.03 -16.30 23.79
N LEU A 157 17.90 -16.76 24.33
CA LEU A 157 16.78 -17.29 23.53
C LEU A 157 16.13 -16.20 22.67
N LEU A 158 15.92 -15.00 23.21
CA LEU A 158 15.41 -13.86 22.42
C LEU A 158 16.31 -13.57 21.22
N ASN A 159 17.62 -13.53 21.41
CA ASN A 159 18.57 -13.31 20.32
C ASN A 159 18.53 -14.40 19.23
N LEU A 160 18.08 -15.63 19.54
CA LEU A 160 17.86 -16.68 18.54
C LEU A 160 16.57 -16.46 17.74
N LEU A 161 15.54 -15.91 18.39
CA LEU A 161 14.22 -15.70 17.79
C LEU A 161 14.13 -14.40 16.98
N LEU A 162 14.82 -13.33 17.40
CA LEU A 162 14.72 -12.01 16.78
C LEU A 162 14.97 -12.01 15.27
N PRO A 163 16.01 -12.67 14.73
CA PRO A 163 16.23 -12.70 13.29
C PRO A 163 15.09 -13.37 12.52
N LEU A 164 14.43 -14.37 13.12
CA LEU A 164 13.30 -15.08 12.52
C LEU A 164 12.06 -14.18 12.50
N ILE A 165 11.78 -13.51 13.62
CA ILE A 165 10.66 -12.57 13.76
C ILE A 165 10.84 -11.39 12.79
N ALA A 166 12.03 -10.80 12.76
CA ALA A 166 12.37 -9.72 11.82
C ALA A 166 12.15 -10.16 10.37
N LYS A 167 12.64 -11.36 10.01
CA LYS A 167 12.48 -11.87 8.64
C LYS A 167 11.02 -12.10 8.27
N ALA A 168 10.21 -12.58 9.20
CA ALA A 168 8.79 -12.80 8.98
C ALA A 168 8.03 -11.47 8.81
N ILE A 169 8.36 -10.44 9.58
CA ILE A 169 7.81 -9.08 9.42
C ILE A 169 8.18 -8.51 8.05
N GLU A 170 9.46 -8.58 7.65
CA GLU A 170 9.90 -8.13 6.32
C GLU A 170 9.12 -8.84 5.20
N ASN A 171 8.95 -10.16 5.31
CA ASN A 171 8.23 -10.94 4.31
C ASN A 171 6.74 -10.59 4.28
N ALA A 172 6.11 -10.41 5.45
CA ALA A 172 4.70 -10.03 5.53
C ALA A 172 4.46 -8.63 4.93
N LYS A 173 5.32 -7.65 5.25
CA LYS A 173 5.29 -6.32 4.63
C LYS A 173 5.48 -6.41 3.12
N MET A 174 6.45 -7.19 2.64
CA MET A 174 6.68 -7.38 1.20
C MET A 174 5.50 -8.07 0.50
N VAL A 175 4.86 -9.05 1.14
CA VAL A 175 3.65 -9.71 0.62
C VAL A 175 2.46 -8.75 0.60
N GLU A 176 2.32 -7.88 1.59
CA GLU A 176 1.27 -6.86 1.65
C GLU A 176 1.49 -5.76 0.60
N GLU A 177 2.72 -5.31 0.40
CA GLU A 177 3.10 -4.40 -0.70
C GLU A 177 2.87 -5.04 -2.07
N GLU A 178 3.23 -6.31 -2.25
CA GLU A 178 3.00 -7.07 -3.48
C GLU A 178 1.51 -7.30 -3.71
N LYS A 179 0.72 -7.65 -2.68
CA LYS A 179 -0.74 -7.74 -2.72
C LYS A 179 -1.37 -6.40 -3.06
N HIS A 180 -1.00 -5.31 -2.40
CA HIS A 180 -1.50 -3.99 -2.72
C HIS A 180 -1.12 -3.55 -4.13
N THR A 181 0.07 -3.94 -4.59
CA THR A 181 0.49 -3.69 -5.98
C THR A 181 -0.31 -4.56 -6.95
N LEU A 182 -0.57 -5.82 -6.64
CA LEU A 182 -1.40 -6.74 -7.44
C LEU A 182 -2.89 -6.40 -7.38
N GLU A 183 -3.38 -5.80 -6.30
CA GLU A 183 -4.73 -5.23 -6.19
C GLU A 183 -4.83 -3.96 -7.01
N LYS A 184 -3.83 -3.07 -6.95
CA LYS A 184 -3.77 -1.89 -7.82
C LYS A 184 -3.66 -2.29 -9.28
N VAL A 185 -2.81 -3.25 -9.62
CA VAL A 185 -2.67 -3.82 -10.97
C VAL A 185 -3.90 -4.63 -11.34
N GLY A 186 -4.54 -5.31 -10.40
CA GLY A 186 -5.76 -6.10 -10.57
C GLY A 186 -6.97 -5.22 -10.82
N VAL A 187 -7.07 -4.07 -10.15
CA VAL A 187 -8.02 -2.99 -10.44
C VAL A 187 -7.71 -2.35 -11.78
N VAL A 188 -6.44 -2.06 -12.09
CA VAL A 188 -6.04 -1.55 -13.42
C VAL A 188 -6.32 -2.58 -14.52
N TYR A 189 -6.15 -3.87 -14.25
CA TYR A 189 -6.39 -4.98 -15.17
C TYR A 189 -7.88 -5.32 -15.27
N GLU A 190 -8.66 -5.22 -14.20
CA GLU A 190 -10.12 -5.27 -14.24
C GLU A 190 -10.66 -4.10 -15.04
N VAL A 191 -10.16 -2.89 -14.80
CA VAL A 191 -10.48 -1.72 -15.61
C VAL A 191 -10.06 -1.97 -17.07
N ALA A 192 -8.86 -2.49 -17.33
CA ALA A 192 -8.38 -2.80 -18.68
C ALA A 192 -9.09 -3.99 -19.35
N SER A 193 -9.58 -4.96 -18.58
CA SER A 193 -10.31 -6.16 -19.02
C SER A 193 -11.79 -5.88 -19.20
N MET A 194 -12.38 -4.99 -18.40
CA MET A 194 -13.66 -4.35 -18.67
C MET A 194 -13.55 -3.57 -19.98
N ILE A 195 -12.50 -2.74 -20.16
CA ILE A 195 -12.21 -2.07 -21.43
C ILE A 195 -12.04 -3.08 -22.60
N GLY A 196 -11.40 -4.22 -22.36
CA GLY A 196 -11.18 -5.27 -23.37
C GLY A 196 -12.42 -6.13 -23.70
N ARG A 197 -13.33 -6.35 -22.74
CA ARG A 197 -14.57 -7.14 -22.89
C ARG A 197 -15.70 -6.34 -23.52
N ILE A 198 -15.63 -5.01 -23.51
CA ILE A 198 -16.69 -4.13 -24.00
C ILE A 198 -16.46 -3.72 -25.46
N MET A 199 -16.13 -4.69 -26.30
CA MET A 199 -16.35 -4.61 -27.75
C MET A 199 -17.82 -4.92 -28.09
N ARG A 200 -18.73 -4.03 -27.68
CA ARG A 200 -20.00 -3.72 -28.36
C ARG A 200 -20.28 -2.25 -28.09
N THR A 201 -19.94 -1.42 -29.08
CA THR A 201 -19.56 -0.01 -28.98
C THR A 201 -20.71 0.98 -28.77
N ASP A 202 -21.94 0.51 -28.54
CA ASP A 202 -23.15 1.36 -28.63
C ASP A 202 -23.82 1.62 -27.26
N ILE A 203 -23.49 0.85 -26.22
CA ILE A 203 -24.15 0.95 -24.89
C ILE A 203 -23.21 1.52 -23.82
N LEU A 204 -21.88 1.33 -23.95
CA LEU A 204 -20.92 1.70 -22.90
C LEU A 204 -20.52 3.17 -22.91
N LEU A 205 -20.28 3.74 -24.10
CA LEU A 205 -19.75 5.10 -24.22
C LEU A 205 -20.63 6.14 -23.49
N PRO A 206 -21.98 6.04 -23.52
CA PRO A 206 -22.85 6.91 -22.71
C PRO A 206 -22.64 6.76 -21.21
N GLN A 207 -22.46 5.54 -20.71
CA GLN A 207 -22.26 5.29 -19.28
C GLN A 207 -20.90 5.80 -18.79
N VAL A 208 -19.85 5.66 -19.59
CA VAL A 208 -18.51 6.17 -19.27
C VAL A 208 -18.51 7.71 -19.23
N VAL A 209 -19.11 8.35 -20.24
CA VAL A 209 -19.21 9.80 -20.30
C VAL A 209 -20.03 10.36 -19.13
N GLU A 210 -21.13 9.71 -18.75
CA GLU A 210 -21.92 10.12 -17.59
C GLU A 210 -21.20 9.86 -16.25
N ALA A 211 -20.43 8.77 -16.13
CA ALA A 211 -19.62 8.49 -14.95
C ALA A 211 -18.49 9.51 -14.76
N ILE A 212 -17.80 9.90 -15.84
CA ILE A 212 -16.77 10.95 -15.83
C ILE A 212 -17.40 12.28 -15.39
N ARG A 213 -18.54 12.65 -16.00
CA ARG A 213 -19.26 13.89 -15.68
C ARG A 213 -19.66 13.95 -14.21
N SER A 214 -20.37 12.92 -13.73
CA SER A 214 -20.95 12.89 -12.38
C SER A 214 -19.89 12.73 -11.27
N ARG A 215 -18.88 11.88 -11.47
CA ARG A 215 -17.88 11.60 -10.41
C ARG A 215 -16.75 12.62 -10.34
N LEU A 216 -16.40 13.25 -11.46
CA LEU A 216 -15.35 14.27 -11.50
C LEU A 216 -15.91 15.71 -11.52
N ASN A 217 -17.24 15.84 -11.46
CA ASN A 217 -17.96 17.10 -11.39
C ASN A 217 -17.60 18.06 -12.55
N TYR A 218 -17.53 17.50 -13.77
CA TYR A 218 -17.40 18.26 -15.00
C TYR A 218 -18.77 18.67 -15.51
N LEU A 219 -18.84 19.82 -16.17
CA LEU A 219 -20.09 20.33 -16.74
C LEU A 219 -20.47 19.54 -17.98
N ASN A 220 -19.54 19.50 -18.94
CA ASN A 220 -19.71 18.86 -20.23
C ASN A 220 -18.63 17.81 -20.42
N VAL A 221 -19.00 16.66 -20.98
CA VAL A 221 -18.06 15.59 -21.34
C VAL A 221 -18.47 15.04 -22.70
N ALA A 222 -17.55 14.93 -23.65
CA ALA A 222 -17.81 14.37 -24.98
C ALA A 222 -16.67 13.45 -25.44
N ILE A 223 -17.02 12.42 -26.22
CA ILE A 223 -16.04 11.63 -26.98
C ILE A 223 -16.28 11.89 -28.45
N LEU A 224 -15.21 12.33 -29.12
CA LEU A 224 -15.20 12.63 -30.54
C LEU A 224 -14.39 11.60 -31.31
N LEU A 225 -14.93 11.10 -32.42
CA LEU A 225 -14.28 10.15 -33.31
C LEU A 225 -14.09 10.75 -34.71
N PRO A 226 -12.99 10.41 -35.41
CA PRO A 226 -12.76 10.90 -36.76
C PRO A 226 -13.75 10.30 -37.75
N GLU A 227 -14.37 11.15 -38.56
CA GLU A 227 -15.21 10.75 -39.68
C GLU A 227 -14.97 11.71 -40.86
N ARG A 228 -14.54 11.17 -42.00
CA ARG A 228 -14.35 11.92 -43.27
C ARG A 228 -13.51 13.21 -43.10
N GLY A 229 -12.41 13.14 -42.34
CA GLY A 229 -11.46 14.25 -42.16
C GLY A 229 -11.86 15.29 -41.10
N ARG A 230 -12.97 15.07 -40.40
CA ARG A 230 -13.48 15.90 -39.28
C ARG A 230 -13.66 15.04 -38.04
N LEU A 231 -13.99 15.66 -36.91
CA LEU A 231 -14.39 14.96 -35.70
C LEU A 231 -15.92 15.02 -35.53
N ARG A 232 -16.51 13.90 -35.13
CA ARG A 232 -17.92 13.80 -34.77
C ARG A 232 -18.11 13.41 -33.33
N ILE A 233 -19.13 13.96 -32.69
CA ILE A 233 -19.45 13.67 -31.30
C ILE A 233 -20.15 12.32 -31.28
N LYS A 234 -19.42 11.26 -30.90
CA LYS A 234 -19.96 9.90 -30.82
C LYS A 234 -20.87 9.75 -29.61
N VAL A 235 -20.54 10.44 -28.52
CA VAL A 235 -21.32 10.49 -27.29
C VAL A 235 -21.00 11.75 -26.50
N HIS A 236 -21.98 12.27 -25.76
CA HIS A 236 -21.80 13.42 -24.89
C HIS A 236 -22.75 13.34 -23.68
N ALA A 237 -22.41 14.07 -22.62
CA ALA A 237 -23.29 14.33 -21.48
C ALA A 237 -23.08 15.76 -20.98
N GLY A 238 -24.13 16.33 -20.40
CA GLY A 238 -24.07 17.66 -19.78
C GLY A 238 -24.36 18.85 -20.68
N TYR A 239 -24.58 18.63 -21.99
CA TYR A 239 -24.91 19.67 -22.98
C TYR A 239 -26.44 19.81 -23.18
N PRO A 240 -27.19 20.53 -22.33
CA PRO A 240 -28.59 20.84 -22.62
C PRO A 240 -28.67 21.77 -23.84
N ASP A 241 -29.61 21.50 -24.74
CA ASP A 241 -30.05 22.41 -25.81
C ASP A 241 -28.99 22.82 -26.86
N ILE A 242 -27.92 22.03 -27.05
CA ILE A 242 -26.92 22.26 -28.12
C ILE A 242 -27.27 21.46 -29.39
N ASP A 243 -27.31 22.17 -30.53
CA ASP A 243 -27.35 21.55 -31.85
C ASP A 243 -26.00 20.90 -32.17
N MET A 244 -25.89 19.61 -31.83
CA MET A 244 -24.69 18.79 -32.04
C MET A 244 -24.27 18.76 -33.51
N LYS A 245 -25.21 18.75 -34.45
CA LYS A 245 -24.89 18.73 -35.89
C LYS A 245 -24.28 20.05 -36.35
N LYS A 246 -24.63 21.16 -35.70
CA LYS A 246 -24.00 22.47 -35.95
C LYS A 246 -22.59 22.50 -35.35
N ALA A 247 -22.41 22.04 -34.11
CA ALA A 247 -21.09 21.96 -33.47
C ALA A 247 -20.10 21.09 -34.26
N GLU A 248 -20.53 19.91 -34.73
CA GLU A 248 -19.72 19.02 -35.58
C GLU A 248 -19.26 19.65 -36.91
N LYS A 249 -20.01 20.63 -37.44
CA LYS A 249 -19.62 21.37 -38.66
C LYS A 249 -18.51 22.38 -38.40
N GLU A 250 -18.27 22.75 -37.15
CA GLU A 250 -17.24 23.73 -36.77
C GLU A 250 -15.95 23.05 -36.27
N ILE A 251 -16.00 21.75 -35.92
CA ILE A 251 -14.84 20.96 -35.48
C ILE A 251 -14.17 20.26 -36.67
N GLY A 252 -12.95 20.70 -37.00
CA GLY A 252 -12.15 20.26 -38.13
C GLY A 252 -12.61 20.82 -39.49
N PRO A 253 -11.82 20.65 -40.56
CA PRO A 253 -10.48 20.04 -40.60
C PRO A 253 -9.32 20.99 -40.21
N GLU A 254 -9.58 22.23 -39.79
CA GLU A 254 -8.50 23.19 -39.44
C GLU A 254 -8.78 23.99 -38.16
N ARG A 255 -9.88 23.69 -37.47
CA ARG A 255 -10.37 24.45 -36.32
C ARG A 255 -10.90 23.51 -35.23
N GLY A 256 -10.86 23.95 -33.97
CA GLY A 256 -11.31 23.17 -32.82
C GLY A 256 -10.14 22.70 -31.98
N VAL A 257 -10.18 22.98 -30.67
CA VAL A 257 -9.21 22.48 -29.69
C VAL A 257 -9.11 20.95 -29.75
N THR A 258 -10.27 20.27 -29.75
CA THR A 258 -10.36 18.82 -29.94
C THR A 258 -9.76 18.34 -31.27
N TYR A 259 -9.91 19.09 -32.36
CA TYR A 259 -9.29 18.74 -33.64
C TYR A 259 -7.75 18.87 -33.60
N MET A 260 -7.22 19.89 -32.93
CA MET A 260 -5.77 20.05 -32.76
C MET A 260 -5.16 18.92 -31.94
N VAL A 261 -5.85 18.48 -30.89
CA VAL A 261 -5.45 17.29 -30.11
C VAL A 261 -5.48 16.03 -30.95
N TYR A 262 -6.49 15.87 -31.82
CA TYR A 262 -6.54 14.74 -32.75
C TYR A 262 -5.35 14.72 -33.71
N LYS A 263 -4.99 15.89 -34.27
CA LYS A 263 -3.92 16.02 -35.27
C LYS A 263 -2.53 15.86 -34.66
N THR A 264 -2.29 16.49 -33.52
CA THR A 264 -0.97 16.51 -32.86
C THR A 264 -0.74 15.26 -32.04
N GLY A 265 -1.81 14.65 -31.51
CA GLY A 265 -1.73 13.60 -30.52
C GLY A 265 -1.22 14.08 -29.17
N GLU A 266 -1.20 15.39 -28.91
CA GLU A 266 -0.80 15.96 -27.63
C GLU A 266 -2.03 16.52 -26.90
N PRO A 267 -2.15 16.34 -25.58
CA PRO A 267 -3.25 16.90 -24.81
C PRO A 267 -3.18 18.43 -24.77
N MET A 268 -4.34 19.08 -24.73
CA MET A 268 -4.45 20.53 -24.61
C MET A 268 -5.34 20.90 -23.42
N LEU A 269 -4.81 21.74 -22.54
CA LEU A 269 -5.55 22.39 -21.46
C LEU A 269 -5.79 23.85 -21.87
N VAL A 270 -7.05 24.25 -21.89
CA VAL A 270 -7.51 25.61 -22.16
C VAL A 270 -8.12 26.17 -20.88
N PRO A 271 -7.36 26.98 -20.10
CA PRO A 271 -7.84 27.49 -18.82
C PRO A 271 -8.99 28.49 -18.93
N ASP A 272 -9.13 29.18 -20.07
CA ASP A 272 -10.21 30.14 -20.33
C ASP A 272 -10.68 30.07 -21.79
N VAL A 273 -11.79 29.37 -22.03
CA VAL A 273 -12.34 29.15 -23.39
C VAL A 273 -12.78 30.43 -24.09
N ARG A 274 -13.04 31.51 -23.35
CA ARG A 274 -13.42 32.81 -23.92
C ARG A 274 -12.26 33.47 -24.65
N LYS A 275 -11.02 33.16 -24.24
CA LYS A 275 -9.79 33.70 -24.81
C LYS A 275 -9.17 32.82 -25.89
N GLU A 276 -9.65 31.59 -26.04
CA GLU A 276 -9.10 30.62 -26.98
C GLU A 276 -9.75 30.76 -28.37
N PRO A 277 -9.00 31.15 -29.44
CA PRO A 277 -9.55 31.31 -30.79
C PRO A 277 -10.05 29.99 -31.41
N LEU A 278 -9.44 28.86 -31.03
CA LEU A 278 -9.78 27.53 -31.53
C LEU A 278 -10.98 26.91 -30.82
N TYR A 279 -11.47 27.51 -29.73
CA TYR A 279 -12.61 26.98 -28.98
C TYR A 279 -13.89 27.01 -29.81
N VAL A 280 -14.55 25.85 -29.87
CA VAL A 280 -15.81 25.60 -30.58
C VAL A 280 -16.82 25.08 -29.55
N GLY A 281 -17.78 25.90 -29.17
CA GLY A 281 -18.73 25.60 -28.11
C GLY A 281 -19.42 26.86 -27.60
N ASN A 282 -20.23 26.72 -26.55
CA ASN A 282 -20.94 27.86 -25.98
C ASN A 282 -20.07 28.61 -24.94
N ARG A 283 -19.46 29.71 -25.39
CA ARG A 283 -18.58 30.56 -24.57
C ARG A 283 -19.27 31.24 -23.37
N SER A 284 -20.61 31.29 -23.32
CA SER A 284 -21.34 31.86 -22.18
C SER A 284 -21.52 30.88 -21.02
N ILE A 285 -21.21 29.59 -21.23
CA ILE A 285 -21.45 28.52 -20.27
C ILE A 285 -20.13 27.86 -19.82
N GLY A 286 -19.25 27.49 -20.76
CA GLY A 286 -17.94 26.90 -20.44
C GLY A 286 -16.95 27.95 -19.92
N LYS A 287 -16.15 27.62 -18.89
CA LYS A 287 -15.00 28.45 -18.45
C LYS A 287 -13.66 27.87 -18.90
N SER A 288 -13.45 26.57 -18.74
CA SER A 288 -12.20 25.89 -19.12
C SER A 288 -12.50 24.58 -19.84
N GLU A 289 -11.61 24.18 -20.74
CA GLU A 289 -11.68 22.93 -21.53
C GLU A 289 -10.37 22.14 -21.36
N ILE A 290 -10.48 20.81 -21.30
CA ILE A 290 -9.34 19.89 -21.46
C ILE A 290 -9.71 18.88 -22.53
N ALA A 291 -8.90 18.81 -23.57
CA ALA A 291 -9.01 17.81 -24.61
C ALA A 291 -7.80 16.87 -24.55
N VAL A 292 -8.05 15.55 -24.49
CA VAL A 292 -7.01 14.52 -24.43
C VAL A 292 -7.16 13.50 -25.56
N PRO A 293 -6.05 13.05 -26.19
CA PRO A 293 -6.10 12.13 -27.31
C PRO A 293 -6.34 10.70 -26.82
N ILE A 294 -7.29 10.01 -27.47
CA ILE A 294 -7.50 8.57 -27.29
C ILE A 294 -6.57 7.86 -28.28
N LYS A 295 -5.53 7.20 -27.78
CA LYS A 295 -4.51 6.53 -28.61
C LYS A 295 -4.69 5.01 -28.59
N SER A 296 -4.49 4.37 -29.75
CA SER A 296 -4.37 2.92 -29.89
C SER A 296 -3.24 2.59 -30.84
N LYS A 297 -2.32 1.71 -30.41
CA LYS A 297 -1.11 1.31 -31.16
C LYS A 297 -0.33 2.51 -31.72
N GLY A 298 -0.17 3.56 -30.90
CA GLY A 298 0.54 4.79 -31.27
C GLY A 298 -0.22 5.74 -32.22
N LYS A 299 -1.45 5.41 -32.62
CA LYS A 299 -2.30 6.27 -33.47
C LYS A 299 -3.42 6.89 -32.66
N VAL A 300 -3.74 8.15 -32.93
CA VAL A 300 -4.91 8.81 -32.33
C VAL A 300 -6.17 8.29 -33.03
N ILE A 301 -7.08 7.70 -32.27
CA ILE A 301 -8.34 7.11 -32.76
C ILE A 301 -9.58 7.92 -32.35
N GLY A 302 -9.42 8.93 -31.51
CA GLY A 302 -10.49 9.81 -31.03
C GLY A 302 -9.96 10.82 -30.01
N VAL A 303 -10.85 11.62 -29.45
CA VAL A 303 -10.54 12.64 -28.44
C VAL A 303 -11.60 12.60 -27.35
N LEU A 304 -11.17 12.62 -26.09
CA LEU A 304 -12.03 12.88 -24.94
C LEU A 304 -11.94 14.36 -24.61
N ASP A 305 -13.09 15.01 -24.55
CA ASP A 305 -13.23 16.42 -24.22
C ASP A 305 -14.00 16.59 -22.91
N VAL A 306 -13.52 17.47 -22.04
CA VAL A 306 -14.19 17.84 -20.78
C VAL A 306 -14.16 19.34 -20.56
N GLU A 307 -15.30 19.90 -20.16
CA GLU A 307 -15.42 21.31 -19.78
C GLU A 307 -15.94 21.45 -18.35
N LYS A 308 -15.53 22.53 -17.67
CA LYS A 308 -15.98 22.84 -16.32
C LYS A 308 -16.50 24.28 -16.20
N PHE A 309 -17.42 24.48 -15.25
CA PHE A 309 -17.56 25.78 -14.61
C PHE A 309 -16.35 26.03 -13.69
N GLY A 310 -15.88 27.26 -13.65
CA GLY A 310 -15.01 27.73 -12.57
C GLY A 310 -15.82 28.10 -11.35
#